data_AF-A0A2V4WSY0-F1
#
_entry.id   AF-A0A2V4WSY0-F1
#
_cell.length_a   1.000
_cell.length_b   1.000
_cell.length_c   1.000
_cell.angle_alpha   90.00
_cell.angle_beta   90.00
_cell.angle_gamma   90.00
#
_symmetry.space_group_name_H-M   'P 1'
#
loop_
_entity.id
_entity.type
_entity.pdbx_description
1 polymer ?
#
loop_
_entity_poly.entity_id
_entity_poly.type
_entity_poly.pdbx_seq_one_letter_code
_entity_poly.pdbx_strand_id
1 'polypeptide(L)'
;MKLKLLFVFICIIAISCSVKKEVSRLYGKDYTQILLKMDKTFEYRTYLGVGGEIKRIGTWSQHKGDTILLNTYNQPKNKITSYKGIINPNLKNKVIISIRDFENYLGGTLIEINDGEMSKFANDNGIVEFDTNLIKNISYFYVGTGEKITISNPEFNEIDILIRDLDFEIVPNYFTDMPIVVTNRKVVFYPNDIEKRFERKRANIKNKQWK
;
A
#
# COMPACT_ATOMS: atom_id res chain seq x y z
N MET A 1 -9.80 -39.22 52.40
CA MET A 1 -9.28 -37.84 52.33
C MET A 1 -8.41 -37.54 51.08
N LYS A 2 -8.39 -38.40 50.04
CA LYS A 2 -7.55 -38.19 48.83
C LYS A 2 -8.32 -37.66 47.61
N LEU A 3 -9.64 -37.88 47.55
CA LEU A 3 -10.48 -37.50 46.40
C LEU A 3 -10.83 -35.99 46.36
N LYS A 4 -11.00 -35.36 47.55
CA LYS A 4 -11.29 -33.92 47.65
C LYS A 4 -10.08 -33.05 47.26
N LEU A 5 -8.85 -33.51 47.50
CA LEU A 5 -7.63 -32.77 47.13
C LEU A 5 -7.40 -32.78 45.61
N LEU A 6 -7.73 -33.89 44.94
CA LEU A 6 -7.59 -34.03 43.48
C LEU A 6 -8.53 -33.08 42.73
N PHE A 7 -9.75 -32.89 43.23
CA PHE A 7 -10.73 -31.96 42.64
C PHE A 7 -10.28 -30.49 42.75
N VAL A 8 -9.67 -30.12 43.87
CA VAL A 8 -9.10 -28.77 44.06
C VAL A 8 -7.93 -28.53 43.10
N PHE A 9 -7.10 -29.54 42.84
CA PHE A 9 -6.00 -29.43 41.89
C PHE A 9 -6.47 -29.32 40.43
N ILE A 10 -7.52 -30.04 40.04
CA ILE A 10 -8.12 -29.95 38.69
C ILE A 10 -8.78 -28.59 38.47
N CYS A 11 -9.42 -28.01 39.49
CA CYS A 11 -9.99 -26.66 39.40
C CYS A 11 -8.92 -25.56 39.23
N ILE A 12 -7.72 -25.71 39.80
CA ILE A 12 -6.63 -24.73 39.65
C ILE A 12 -6.04 -24.77 38.23
N ILE A 13 -5.98 -25.95 37.60
CA ILE A 13 -5.44 -26.10 36.23
C ILE A 13 -6.40 -25.50 35.19
N ALA A 14 -7.72 -25.63 35.40
CA ALA A 14 -8.75 -25.09 34.50
C ALA A 14 -8.81 -23.54 34.47
N ILE A 15 -8.29 -22.85 35.49
CA ILE A 15 -8.25 -21.37 35.55
C ILE A 15 -7.05 -20.79 34.78
N SER A 16 -6.07 -21.64 34.39
CA SER A 16 -4.85 -21.15 33.72
C SER A 16 -4.95 -21.05 32.19
N CYS A 17 -6.13 -21.30 31.59
CA CYS A 17 -6.46 -20.67 30.31
C CYS A 17 -6.78 -19.19 30.57
N SER A 18 -5.78 -18.42 30.99
CA SER A 18 -5.85 -16.98 30.94
C SER A 18 -5.95 -16.62 29.46
N VAL A 19 -7.17 -16.34 29.00
CA VAL A 19 -7.38 -15.61 27.75
C VAL A 19 -6.48 -14.39 27.90
N LYS A 20 -5.36 -14.34 27.16
CA LYS A 20 -4.44 -13.20 27.17
C LYS A 20 -5.29 -12.02 26.76
N LYS A 21 -5.76 -11.24 27.75
CA LYS A 21 -6.61 -10.08 27.50
C LYS A 21 -5.81 -9.20 26.55
N GLU A 22 -6.31 -9.08 25.34
CA GLU A 22 -5.66 -8.29 24.32
C GLU A 22 -5.79 -6.85 24.78
N VAL A 23 -4.68 -6.22 25.17
CA VAL A 23 -4.65 -4.82 25.61
C VAL A 23 -4.12 -3.98 24.46
N SER A 24 -4.63 -2.76 24.31
CA SER A 24 -4.09 -1.80 23.33
C SER A 24 -2.59 -1.63 23.52
N ARG A 25 -1.85 -1.46 22.43
CA ARG A 25 -0.38 -1.32 22.46
C ARG A 25 0.05 -0.17 21.57
N LEU A 26 0.83 0.74 22.17
CA LEU A 26 1.48 1.83 21.46
C LEU A 26 2.92 1.42 21.11
N TYR A 27 3.35 1.77 19.91
CA TYR A 27 4.74 1.61 19.46
C TYR A 27 5.21 2.86 18.76
N GLY A 28 6.50 3.16 18.89
CA GLY A 28 7.13 4.36 18.31
C GLY A 28 7.16 5.56 19.26
N LYS A 29 7.85 6.60 18.82
CA LYS A 29 8.11 7.85 19.55
C LYS A 29 8.31 8.97 18.53
N ASP A 30 8.13 10.21 18.98
CA ASP A 30 8.50 11.45 18.29
C ASP A 30 7.81 11.62 16.93
N TYR A 31 8.38 11.08 15.86
CA TYR A 31 7.94 11.34 14.48
C TYR A 31 7.01 10.29 13.89
N THR A 32 6.94 9.10 14.47
CA THR A 32 5.98 8.08 14.01
C THR A 32 5.52 7.22 15.17
N GLN A 33 4.22 6.99 15.27
CA GLN A 33 3.60 6.17 16.30
C GLN A 33 2.48 5.31 15.71
N ILE A 34 2.36 4.06 16.18
CA ILE A 34 1.21 3.20 15.90
C ILE A 34 0.56 2.74 17.20
N LEU A 35 -0.75 2.94 17.28
CA LEU A 35 -1.59 2.39 18.33
C LEU A 35 -2.43 1.25 17.75
N LEU A 36 -2.16 0.02 18.18
CA LEU A 36 -3.01 -1.14 17.93
C LEU A 36 -4.01 -1.25 19.08
N LYS A 37 -5.31 -1.14 18.80
CA LYS A 37 -6.36 -1.14 19.81
C LYS A 37 -6.97 -2.54 19.98
N MET A 38 -7.56 -2.77 21.16
CA MET A 38 -8.20 -4.05 21.53
C MET A 38 -9.41 -4.38 20.63
N ASP A 39 -10.08 -3.36 20.11
CA ASP A 39 -11.24 -3.48 19.21
C ASP A 39 -10.85 -3.80 17.76
N LYS A 40 -9.61 -4.28 17.53
CA LYS A 40 -9.06 -4.59 16.20
C LYS A 40 -8.97 -3.39 15.26
N THR A 41 -8.93 -2.17 15.80
CA THR A 41 -8.61 -0.96 15.03
C THR A 41 -7.17 -0.50 15.26
N PHE A 42 -6.63 0.30 14.34
CA PHE A 42 -5.35 0.96 14.52
C PHE A 42 -5.38 2.43 14.14
N GLU A 43 -4.40 3.15 14.67
CA GLU A 43 -4.07 4.51 14.27
C GLU A 43 -2.55 4.63 14.13
N TYR A 44 -2.10 4.95 12.92
CA TYR A 44 -0.70 5.16 12.58
C TYR A 44 -0.52 6.64 12.18
N ARG A 45 0.34 7.35 12.91
CA ARG A 45 0.63 8.76 12.67
C ARG A 45 2.09 8.96 12.33
N THR A 46 2.33 9.80 11.32
CA THR A 46 3.65 10.34 10.96
C THR A 46 3.60 11.86 11.09
N TYR A 47 4.49 12.44 11.89
CA TYR A 47 4.63 13.88 12.04
C TYR A 47 5.74 14.37 11.11
N LEU A 48 5.36 15.16 10.11
CA LEU A 48 6.24 15.78 9.13
C LEU A 48 6.61 17.18 9.61
N GLY A 49 7.78 17.33 10.27
CA GLY A 49 8.42 18.62 10.51
C GLY A 49 7.46 19.76 10.86
N VAL A 50 7.47 20.83 10.04
CA VAL A 50 6.81 22.15 10.23
C VAL A 50 5.26 22.10 10.24
N GLY A 51 4.68 21.26 11.10
CA GLY A 51 3.24 21.18 11.35
C GLY A 51 2.46 20.18 10.49
N GLY A 52 3.11 19.38 9.65
CA GLY A 52 2.45 18.35 8.87
C GLY A 52 2.18 17.09 9.69
N GLU A 53 1.00 16.48 9.52
CA GLU A 53 0.69 15.17 10.09
C GLU A 53 0.00 14.30 9.03
N ILE A 54 0.52 13.09 8.82
CA ILE A 54 -0.18 12.05 8.07
C ILE A 54 -0.77 11.05 9.05
N LYS A 55 -2.10 10.96 9.07
CA LYS A 55 -2.86 10.02 9.89
C LYS A 55 -3.48 8.92 9.04
N ARG A 56 -3.21 7.67 9.41
CA ARG A 56 -3.79 6.46 8.83
C ARG A 56 -4.59 5.74 9.90
N ILE A 57 -5.84 5.42 9.59
CA ILE A 57 -6.74 4.69 10.49
C ILE A 57 -7.36 3.53 9.76
N GLY A 58 -7.63 2.44 10.49
CA GLY A 58 -8.12 1.23 9.87
C GLY A 58 -8.33 0.09 10.85
N THR A 59 -8.44 -1.11 10.30
CA THR A 59 -8.55 -2.36 11.05
C THR A 59 -7.28 -3.18 10.94
N TRP A 60 -7.13 -4.13 11.86
CA TRP A 60 -6.11 -5.13 11.76
C TRP A 60 -6.65 -6.53 12.07
N SER A 61 -6.12 -7.53 11.37
CA SER A 61 -6.49 -8.92 11.53
C SER A 61 -5.27 -9.78 11.87
N GLN A 62 -5.50 -10.84 12.65
CA GLN A 62 -4.45 -11.81 12.95
C GLN A 62 -4.14 -12.62 11.68
N HIS A 63 -2.86 -12.75 11.35
CA HIS A 63 -2.40 -13.64 10.29
C HIS A 63 -1.69 -14.85 10.89
N LYS A 64 -0.39 -15.03 10.63
CA LYS A 64 0.42 -16.17 11.10
C LYS A 64 1.45 -15.73 12.12
N GLY A 65 1.51 -16.43 13.26
CA GLY A 65 2.46 -16.15 14.33
C GLY A 65 2.27 -14.74 14.89
N ASP A 66 3.36 -13.97 14.98
CA ASP A 66 3.32 -12.57 15.43
C ASP A 66 2.88 -11.58 14.33
N THR A 67 2.47 -12.07 13.15
CA THR A 67 2.08 -11.22 12.02
C THR A 67 0.62 -10.82 12.09
N ILE A 68 0.35 -9.54 11.85
CA ILE A 68 -1.00 -9.00 11.60
C ILE A 68 -1.03 -8.32 10.24
N LEU A 69 -2.22 -8.19 9.66
CA LEU A 69 -2.46 -7.42 8.44
C LEU A 69 -3.14 -6.10 8.81
N LEU A 70 -2.61 -4.98 8.32
CA LEU A 70 -3.24 -3.67 8.47
C LEU A 70 -4.05 -3.33 7.23
N ASN A 71 -5.27 -2.84 7.42
CA ASN A 71 -6.14 -2.34 6.37
C ASN A 71 -6.66 -0.94 6.73
N THR A 72 -6.22 0.10 6.02
CA THR A 72 -6.76 1.46 6.20
C THR A 72 -8.22 1.52 5.78
N TYR A 73 -9.04 2.37 6.43
CA TYR A 73 -10.43 2.57 5.99
C TYR A 73 -10.51 3.21 4.61
N ASN A 74 -9.62 4.18 4.35
CA ASN A 74 -9.39 4.68 3.01
C ASN A 74 -8.50 3.67 2.28
N GLN A 75 -8.98 3.21 1.14
CA GLN A 75 -8.28 2.27 0.27
C GLN A 75 -8.00 2.97 -1.06
N PRO A 76 -6.95 2.57 -1.81
CA PRO A 76 -6.77 3.04 -3.18
C PRO A 76 -8.03 2.71 -3.99
N LYS A 77 -8.54 3.71 -4.72
CA LYS A 77 -9.66 3.58 -5.64
C LYS A 77 -9.25 2.71 -6.83
N ASN A 78 -8.00 2.87 -7.30
CA ASN A 78 -7.42 2.00 -8.31
C ASN A 78 -6.20 1.24 -7.79
N LYS A 79 -6.33 -0.08 -7.62
CA LYS A 79 -5.30 -0.94 -7.01
C LYS A 79 -4.21 -1.39 -7.98
N ILE A 80 -4.56 -1.54 -9.25
CA ILE A 80 -3.68 -2.07 -10.29
C ILE A 80 -3.72 -1.17 -11.50
N THR A 81 -2.57 -1.03 -12.15
CA THR A 81 -2.52 -0.39 -13.46
C THR A 81 -3.25 -1.26 -14.47
N SER A 82 -4.07 -0.65 -15.31
CA SER A 82 -4.83 -1.31 -16.36
C SER A 82 -4.79 -0.48 -17.63
N TYR A 83 -5.12 -1.09 -18.77
CA TYR A 83 -5.27 -0.37 -20.02
C TYR A 83 -6.46 -0.87 -20.82
N LYS A 84 -6.95 -0.02 -21.71
CA LYS A 84 -7.89 -0.37 -22.77
C LYS A 84 -7.28 0.06 -24.10
N GLY A 85 -7.19 -0.87 -25.05
CA GLY A 85 -6.75 -0.59 -26.41
C GLY A 85 -7.89 -0.76 -27.40
N ILE A 86 -7.95 0.10 -28.40
CA ILE A 86 -8.85 -0.03 -29.55
C ILE A 86 -8.06 0.14 -30.86
N ILE A 87 -8.60 -0.41 -31.94
CA ILE A 87 -8.13 -0.16 -33.30
C ILE A 87 -9.01 0.95 -33.89
N ASN A 88 -8.47 2.15 -33.94
CA ASN A 88 -9.08 3.32 -34.56
C ASN A 88 -8.62 3.43 -36.03
N PRO A 89 -9.50 3.20 -37.01
CA PRO A 89 -9.13 3.22 -38.43
C PRO A 89 -8.72 4.61 -38.94
N ASN A 90 -9.01 5.68 -38.19
CA ASN A 90 -8.62 7.04 -38.54
C ASN A 90 -7.16 7.36 -38.14
N LEU A 91 -6.54 6.54 -37.30
CA LEU A 91 -5.15 6.70 -36.84
C LEU A 91 -4.21 5.83 -37.67
N LYS A 92 -3.96 6.25 -38.92
CA LYS A 92 -3.01 5.57 -39.81
C LYS A 92 -1.58 5.97 -39.45
N ASN A 93 -0.67 5.00 -39.31
CA ASN A 93 0.74 5.23 -38.98
C ASN A 93 0.95 6.02 -37.69
N LYS A 94 -0.03 5.97 -36.79
CA LYS A 94 -0.01 6.72 -35.54
C LYS A 94 -0.60 5.87 -34.44
N VAL A 95 0.01 5.93 -33.26
CA VAL A 95 -0.57 5.44 -32.02
C VAL A 95 -0.73 6.59 -31.04
N ILE A 96 -1.90 6.69 -30.43
CA ILE A 96 -2.21 7.64 -29.36
C ILE A 96 -2.29 6.86 -28.05
N ILE A 97 -1.58 7.35 -27.03
CA ILE A 97 -1.66 6.82 -25.67
C ILE A 97 -2.13 7.95 -24.74
N SER A 98 -3.21 7.72 -24.00
CA SER A 98 -3.61 8.55 -22.86
C SER A 98 -3.20 7.88 -21.55
N ILE A 99 -2.72 8.66 -20.59
CA ILE A 99 -2.36 8.20 -19.26
C ILE A 99 -2.98 9.08 -18.18
N ARG A 100 -3.58 8.44 -17.19
CA ARG A 100 -4.28 9.10 -16.09
C ARG A 100 -4.25 8.24 -14.83
N ASP A 101 -4.42 8.88 -13.67
CA ASP A 101 -4.86 8.20 -12.46
C ASP A 101 -6.40 8.25 -12.34
N PHE A 102 -6.94 7.92 -11.17
CA PHE A 102 -8.39 7.95 -10.94
C PHE A 102 -8.97 9.37 -11.05
N GLU A 103 -8.21 10.41 -10.71
CA GLU A 103 -8.70 11.79 -10.54
C GLU A 103 -8.24 12.72 -11.67
N ASN A 104 -7.06 12.51 -12.22
CA ASN A 104 -6.40 13.46 -13.12
C ASN A 104 -5.64 12.77 -14.26
N TYR A 105 -5.55 13.48 -15.38
CA TYR A 105 -4.60 13.16 -16.44
C TYR A 105 -3.17 13.45 -15.99
N LEU A 106 -2.23 12.59 -16.38
CA LEU A 106 -0.85 12.64 -15.90
C LEU A 106 0.06 13.28 -16.94
N GLY A 107 -0.07 14.60 -17.10
CA GLY A 107 0.83 15.36 -17.94
C GLY A 107 2.28 15.34 -17.46
N GLY A 108 3.22 15.44 -18.41
CA GLY A 108 4.66 15.34 -18.12
C GLY A 108 5.15 13.93 -17.80
N THR A 109 4.30 12.90 -17.90
CA THR A 109 4.72 11.50 -17.78
C THR A 109 5.59 11.11 -18.98
N LEU A 110 6.75 10.50 -18.73
CA LEU A 110 7.54 9.90 -19.80
C LEU A 110 6.89 8.58 -20.21
N ILE A 111 6.54 8.45 -21.48
CA ILE A 111 6.04 7.21 -22.08
C ILE A 111 7.09 6.68 -23.03
N GLU A 112 7.42 5.40 -22.88
CA GLU A 112 8.29 4.64 -23.77
C GLU A 112 7.49 3.50 -24.38
N ILE A 113 7.68 3.25 -25.67
CA ILE A 113 7.04 2.13 -26.38
C ILE A 113 8.10 1.20 -26.97
N ASN A 114 7.73 -0.06 -27.13
CA ASN A 114 8.57 -1.10 -27.74
C ASN A 114 9.97 -1.16 -27.11
N ASP A 115 10.03 -1.37 -25.80
CA ASP A 115 11.29 -1.52 -25.07
C ASP A 115 12.21 -0.28 -25.15
N GLY A 116 11.63 0.91 -25.30
CA GLY A 116 12.37 2.17 -25.34
C GLY A 116 12.83 2.59 -26.74
N GLU A 117 12.40 1.90 -27.80
CA GLU A 117 12.68 2.29 -29.19
C GLU A 117 12.18 3.73 -29.50
N MET A 118 11.03 4.11 -28.93
CA MET A 118 10.53 5.48 -29.00
C MET A 118 10.08 5.94 -27.62
N SER A 119 10.36 7.20 -27.29
CA SER A 119 9.91 7.83 -26.04
C SER A 119 9.50 9.27 -26.23
N LYS A 120 8.47 9.69 -25.51
CA LYS A 120 7.93 11.06 -25.52
C LYS A 120 7.27 11.38 -24.18
N PHE A 121 7.28 12.65 -23.81
CA PHE A 121 6.50 13.12 -22.67
C PHE A 121 5.05 13.38 -23.08
N ALA A 122 4.13 13.00 -22.20
CA ALA A 122 2.71 13.33 -22.35
C ALA A 122 2.48 14.83 -22.17
N ASN A 123 1.56 15.40 -22.96
CA ASN A 123 1.11 16.79 -22.80
C ASN A 123 0.28 16.98 -21.51
N ASP A 124 -0.18 18.19 -21.22
CA ASP A 124 -0.93 18.51 -20.00
C ASP A 124 -2.22 17.69 -19.82
N ASN A 125 -2.78 17.14 -20.91
CA ASN A 125 -3.94 16.25 -20.88
C ASN A 125 -3.55 14.77 -20.76
N GLY A 126 -2.29 14.46 -20.46
CA GLY A 126 -1.80 13.09 -20.33
C GLY A 126 -1.79 12.32 -21.66
N ILE A 127 -1.73 13.01 -22.81
CA ILE A 127 -1.77 12.38 -24.13
C ILE A 127 -0.39 12.45 -24.80
N VAL A 128 -0.01 11.36 -25.45
CA VAL A 128 1.19 11.26 -26.28
C VAL A 128 0.88 10.58 -27.62
N GLU A 129 1.54 11.03 -28.68
CA GLU A 129 1.37 10.48 -30.03
C GLU A 129 2.70 9.95 -30.58
N PHE A 130 2.70 8.73 -31.12
CA PHE A 130 3.84 8.08 -31.75
C PHE A 130 3.56 7.79 -33.22
N ASP A 131 4.53 8.06 -34.09
CA ASP A 131 4.43 7.77 -35.53
C ASP A 131 4.84 6.31 -35.79
N THR A 132 3.96 5.38 -35.42
CA THR A 132 4.15 3.93 -35.59
C THR A 132 2.80 3.23 -35.80
N ASN A 133 2.84 1.97 -36.23
CA ASN A 133 1.67 1.10 -36.40
C ASN A 133 1.62 -0.06 -35.40
N LEU A 134 2.70 -0.28 -34.63
CA LEU A 134 2.84 -1.46 -33.79
C LEU A 134 3.34 -1.10 -32.40
N ILE A 135 2.66 -1.60 -31.38
CA ILE A 135 3.08 -1.49 -29.97
C ILE A 135 3.05 -2.86 -29.29
N LYS A 136 4.22 -3.36 -28.88
CA LYS A 136 4.36 -4.59 -28.12
C LYS A 136 4.26 -4.36 -26.61
N ASN A 137 4.82 -3.26 -26.14
CA ASN A 137 4.81 -2.88 -24.73
C ASN A 137 4.90 -1.36 -24.58
N ILE A 138 4.44 -0.89 -23.42
CA ILE A 138 4.49 0.50 -23.00
C ILE A 138 5.10 0.54 -21.60
N SER A 139 6.17 1.30 -21.41
CA SER A 139 6.65 1.67 -20.09
C SER A 139 6.27 3.12 -19.81
N TYR A 140 5.90 3.44 -18.58
CA TYR A 140 5.69 4.83 -18.16
C TYR A 140 6.51 5.15 -16.92
N PHE A 141 6.93 6.41 -16.81
CA PHE A 141 7.65 6.93 -15.65
C PHE A 141 7.06 8.27 -15.22
N TYR A 142 6.47 8.28 -14.02
CA TYR A 142 5.84 9.45 -13.41
C TYR A 142 6.32 9.61 -11.96
N VAL A 143 6.92 10.77 -11.67
CA VAL A 143 7.37 11.19 -10.32
C VAL A 143 8.16 10.08 -9.60
N GLY A 144 9.19 9.55 -10.27
CA GLY A 144 10.09 8.54 -9.69
C GLY A 144 9.51 7.13 -9.56
N THR A 145 8.28 6.91 -10.02
CA THR A 145 7.65 5.59 -10.14
C THR A 145 7.46 5.23 -11.61
N GLY A 146 7.49 3.95 -11.94
CA GLY A 146 7.22 3.50 -13.30
C GLY A 146 6.89 2.03 -13.36
N GLU A 147 6.07 1.68 -14.35
CA GLU A 147 5.69 0.30 -14.62
C GLU A 147 5.76 0.03 -16.13
N LYS A 148 5.91 -1.24 -16.45
CA LYS A 148 5.87 -1.73 -17.83
C LYS A 148 4.63 -2.58 -18.05
N ILE A 149 3.89 -2.25 -19.10
CA ILE A 149 2.67 -2.89 -19.52
C ILE A 149 2.94 -3.62 -20.84
N THR A 150 2.72 -4.93 -20.85
CA THR A 150 2.72 -5.70 -22.09
C THR A 150 1.36 -5.55 -22.78
N ILE A 151 1.37 -5.22 -24.06
CA ILE A 151 0.16 -5.04 -24.85
C ILE A 151 -0.25 -6.38 -25.46
N SER A 152 -1.53 -6.72 -25.34
CA SER A 152 -2.10 -8.00 -25.78
C SER A 152 -2.30 -8.09 -27.29
N ASN A 153 -2.54 -6.93 -27.93
CA ASN A 153 -2.67 -6.81 -29.37
C ASN A 153 -1.79 -5.67 -29.89
N PRO A 154 -0.76 -5.96 -30.69
CA PRO A 154 0.14 -4.94 -31.19
C PRO A 154 -0.48 -3.97 -32.20
N GLU A 155 -1.67 -4.27 -32.74
CA GLU A 155 -2.39 -3.40 -33.67
C GLU A 155 -3.22 -2.31 -32.99
N PHE A 156 -3.31 -2.31 -31.65
CA PHE A 156 -3.95 -1.20 -30.94
C PHE A 156 -3.20 0.09 -31.20
N ASN A 157 -3.95 1.10 -31.65
CA ASN A 157 -3.42 2.40 -32.03
C ASN A 157 -4.10 3.57 -31.30
N GLU A 158 -5.03 3.26 -30.39
CA GLU A 158 -5.53 4.19 -29.38
C GLU A 158 -5.63 3.43 -28.05
N ILE A 159 -4.89 3.88 -27.04
CA ILE A 159 -4.69 3.16 -25.78
C ILE A 159 -4.90 4.11 -24.60
N ASP A 160 -5.84 3.79 -23.70
CA ASP A 160 -6.05 4.50 -22.43
C ASP A 160 -5.44 3.68 -21.29
N ILE A 161 -4.46 4.26 -20.60
CA ILE A 161 -3.80 3.70 -19.42
C ILE A 161 -4.37 4.37 -18.18
N LEU A 162 -4.98 3.57 -17.31
CA LEU A 162 -5.37 3.96 -15.98
C LEU A 162 -4.38 3.37 -14.99
N ILE A 163 -3.47 4.19 -14.49
CA ILE A 163 -2.46 3.75 -13.53
C ILE A 163 -3.08 3.49 -12.16
N ARG A 164 -2.49 2.58 -11.39
CA ARG A 164 -2.85 2.45 -9.97
C ARG A 164 -2.61 3.76 -9.23
N ASP A 165 -3.35 3.96 -8.14
CA ASP A 165 -3.13 5.11 -7.27
C ASP A 165 -1.70 5.05 -6.71
N LEU A 166 -0.95 6.12 -6.94
CA LEU A 166 0.44 6.21 -6.55
C LEU A 166 0.57 6.61 -5.09
N ASP A 167 1.58 6.04 -4.44
CA ASP A 167 1.87 6.29 -3.04
C ASP A 167 3.32 6.78 -2.93
N PHE A 168 3.47 8.10 -2.89
CA PHE A 168 4.78 8.76 -2.95
C PHE A 168 5.43 8.94 -1.57
N GLU A 169 4.77 8.51 -0.50
CA GLU A 169 5.25 8.69 0.86
C GLU A 169 6.17 7.54 1.30
N ILE A 170 7.18 7.83 2.15
CA ILE A 170 8.10 6.81 2.72
C ILE A 170 7.32 5.71 3.46
N VAL A 171 6.16 6.08 4.02
CA VAL A 171 5.18 5.14 4.56
C VAL A 171 3.94 5.23 3.66
N PRO A 172 3.48 4.12 3.08
CA PRO A 172 2.33 4.14 2.18
C PRO A 172 1.11 4.82 2.82
N ASN A 173 0.53 5.84 2.20
CA ASN A 173 -0.78 6.44 2.52
C ASN A 173 -1.88 5.41 2.72
N TYR A 174 -1.83 4.30 1.98
CA TYR A 174 -2.78 3.20 2.12
C TYR A 174 -2.12 1.92 2.61
N PHE A 175 -2.73 1.28 3.61
CA PHE A 175 -2.39 -0.10 3.96
C PHE A 175 -3.47 -1.00 3.39
N THR A 176 -3.10 -1.84 2.41
CA THR A 176 -3.97 -2.88 1.83
C THR A 176 -3.36 -4.21 2.18
N ASP A 177 -3.98 -4.93 3.12
CA ASP A 177 -3.47 -6.17 3.70
C ASP A 177 -1.99 -6.11 4.07
N MET A 178 -1.53 -4.96 4.59
CA MET A 178 -0.11 -4.73 4.83
C MET A 178 0.39 -5.62 5.97
N PRO A 179 1.33 -6.54 5.74
CA PRO A 179 1.83 -7.41 6.78
C PRO A 179 2.81 -6.65 7.69
N ILE A 180 2.58 -6.72 9.00
CA ILE A 180 3.54 -6.24 10.01
C ILE A 180 3.73 -7.29 11.11
N VAL A 181 4.94 -7.35 11.67
CA VAL A 181 5.24 -8.25 12.80
C VAL A 181 5.10 -7.49 14.10
N VAL A 182 4.27 -7.99 15.01
CA VAL A 182 3.92 -7.36 16.28
C VAL A 182 4.27 -8.24 17.46
N THR A 183 5.32 -7.84 18.18
CA THR A 183 5.73 -8.50 19.42
C THR A 183 5.36 -7.66 20.64
N ASN A 184 5.55 -8.21 21.83
CA ASN A 184 5.40 -7.44 23.08
C ASN A 184 6.40 -6.28 23.22
N ARG A 185 7.47 -6.24 22.43
CA ARG A 185 8.56 -5.24 22.56
C ARG A 185 8.67 -4.29 21.39
N LYS A 186 8.20 -4.66 20.20
CA LYS A 186 8.30 -3.86 18.98
C LYS A 186 7.30 -4.26 17.91
N VAL A 187 7.09 -3.35 16.96
CA VAL A 187 6.54 -3.66 15.63
C VAL A 187 7.61 -3.54 14.56
N VAL A 188 7.47 -4.30 13.48
CA VAL A 188 8.36 -4.29 12.32
C VAL A 188 7.53 -4.15 11.05
N PHE A 189 7.88 -3.18 10.21
CA PHE A 189 7.26 -2.93 8.91
C PHE A 189 8.17 -3.39 7.77
N TYR A 190 7.53 -3.90 6.71
CA TYR A 190 8.17 -4.38 5.49
C TYR A 190 7.46 -3.73 4.28
N PRO A 191 7.82 -2.49 3.91
CA PRO A 191 7.05 -1.69 2.97
C PRO A 191 7.31 -1.99 1.48
N ASN A 192 7.95 -3.12 1.10
CA ASN A 192 8.24 -3.64 -0.27
C ASN A 192 9.48 -3.09 -1.04
N ASP A 193 9.53 -3.18 -2.38
CA ASP A 193 9.90 -4.36 -3.22
C ASP A 193 11.32 -4.94 -3.04
N ILE A 194 12.15 -4.30 -2.21
CA ILE A 194 13.49 -4.78 -1.83
C ILE A 194 13.60 -4.87 -0.28
N GLU A 195 12.53 -4.47 0.42
CA GLU A 195 12.32 -4.38 1.87
C GLU A 195 13.24 -3.39 2.62
N LYS A 196 12.81 -2.12 2.70
CA LYS A 196 13.29 -1.22 3.76
C LYS A 196 12.64 -1.56 5.10
N ARG A 197 13.21 -2.52 5.83
CA ARG A 197 12.82 -2.88 7.19
C ARG A 197 12.98 -1.69 8.15
N PHE A 198 11.92 -1.29 8.84
CA PHE A 198 12.03 -0.41 9.99
C PHE A 198 11.25 -0.94 11.19
N GLU A 199 11.77 -0.68 12.39
CA GLU A 199 11.16 -1.12 13.63
C GLU A 199 10.80 0.04 14.56
N ARG A 200 9.74 -0.16 15.33
CA ARG A 200 9.32 0.75 16.39
C ARG A 200 9.18 -0.01 17.69
N LYS A 201 9.95 0.41 18.70
CA LYS A 201 9.88 -0.15 20.05
C LYS A 201 8.54 0.19 20.71
N ARG A 202 8.07 -0.68 21.59
CA ARG A 202 6.88 -0.45 22.39
C ARG A 202 7.05 0.79 23.25
N ALA A 203 6.02 1.61 23.31
CA ALA A 203 5.93 2.78 24.14
C ALA A 203 4.78 2.64 25.15
N ASN A 204 4.86 3.40 26.23
CA ASN A 204 3.74 3.53 27.16
C ASN A 204 2.61 4.29 26.46
N ILE A 205 1.35 3.84 26.58
CA ILE A 205 0.18 4.54 26.04
C ILE A 205 0.10 5.99 26.53
N LYS A 206 0.60 6.29 27.73
CA LYS A 206 0.69 7.67 28.25
C LYS A 206 1.57 8.59 27.39
N ASN A 207 2.46 8.04 26.58
CA ASN A 207 3.34 8.78 25.66
C ASN A 207 2.72 8.95 24.25
N LYS A 208 1.43 8.65 24.10
CA LYS A 208 0.66 8.93 22.87
C LYS A 208 0.65 10.44 22.65
N GLN A 209 1.07 10.88 21.47
CA GLN A 209 1.19 12.32 21.17
C GLN A 209 -0.12 13.00 20.77
N TRP A 210 -1.16 12.23 20.48
CA TRP A 210 -2.48 12.74 20.13
C TRP A 210 -3.50 12.46 21.23
N LYS A 211 -4.49 13.33 21.36
CA LYS A 211 -5.61 13.16 22.29
C LYS A 211 -6.60 12.13 21.76
#